data_AF-A0A7K6VW49-F1
#
_entry.id   AF-A0A7K6VW49-F1
#
_cell.length_a   1.000
_cell.length_b   1.000
_cell.length_c   1.000
_cell.angle_alpha   90.00
_cell.angle_beta   90.00
_cell.angle_gamma   90.00
#
_symmetry.space_group_name_H-M   'P 1'
#
loop_
_entity.id
_entity.type
_entity.pdbx_description
1 polymer ?
#
loop_
_entity_poly.entity_id
_entity_poly.type
_entity_poly.pdbx_seq_one_letter_code
_entity_poly.pdbx_strand_id
1 'polypeptide(L)' 'QERVAELSGVPPQDQVLLCAGTPLDDDAVLGQSPLPEFTTLDLSTRLLGGKVHGSLARAGKVRGQTPKVSAE' A
#
# COMPACT_ATOMS: atom_id res chain seq x y z
N GLN A 1 18.26 0.75 8.39
CA GLN A 1 16.93 1.41 8.29
C GLN A 1 16.84 2.67 9.13
N GLU A 2 17.40 2.70 10.36
CA GLU A 2 17.35 3.87 11.27
C GLU A 2 17.80 5.19 10.62
N ARG A 3 18.93 5.19 9.91
CA ARG A 3 19.42 6.40 9.21
C ARG A 3 18.44 6.96 8.16
N VAL A 4 17.75 6.08 7.44
CA VAL A 4 16.76 6.47 6.42
C VAL A 4 15.51 7.03 7.09
N ALA A 5 15.11 6.47 8.24
CA ALA A 5 14.00 7.00 9.04
C ALA A 5 14.30 8.41 9.59
N GLU A 6 15.50 8.65 10.09
CA GLU A 6 15.92 9.98 10.55
C GLU A 6 15.85 11.04 9.43
N LEU A 7 16.32 10.69 8.23
CA LEU A 7 16.39 11.62 7.10
C LEU A 7 15.03 11.88 6.46
N SER A 8 14.19 10.85 6.37
CA SER A 8 12.87 10.93 5.74
C SER A 8 11.78 11.39 6.69
N GLY A 9 11.97 11.24 8.01
CA GLY A 9 10.92 11.42 9.02
C GLY A 9 9.82 10.36 8.98
N VAL A 10 9.98 9.30 8.18
CA VAL A 10 9.02 8.20 8.05
C VAL A 10 9.46 7.04 8.93
N PRO A 11 8.59 6.43 9.76
CA PRO A 11 8.97 5.28 10.57
C PRO A 11 9.29 4.06 9.67
N PRO A 12 10.24 3.18 10.04
CA PRO A 12 10.68 2.08 9.18
C PRO A 12 9.56 1.19 8.63
N GLN A 13 8.56 0.89 9.45
CA GLN A 13 7.40 0.06 9.07
C GLN A 13 6.54 0.66 7.94
N ASP A 14 6.57 1.99 7.78
CA ASP A 14 5.80 2.68 6.75
C ASP A 14 6.65 2.99 5.52
N GLN A 15 7.95 2.67 5.53
CA GLN A 15 8.84 2.86 4.39
C GLN A 15 8.68 1.71 3.38
N VAL A 16 8.75 2.07 2.11
CA VAL A 16 8.93 1.13 1.00
C VAL A 16 10.03 1.70 0.12
N LEU A 17 11.12 0.97 -0.04
CA LEU A 17 12.16 1.31 -1.00
C LEU A 17 11.82 0.70 -2.35
N LEU A 18 11.91 1.49 -3.41
CA LEU A 18 11.67 1.06 -4.77
C LEU A 18 12.90 1.25 -5.62
N CYS A 19 13.13 0.30 -6.52
CA CYS A 19 14.08 0.41 -7.61
C CYS A 19 13.31 0.35 -8.93
N ALA A 20 13.43 1.38 -9.75
CA ALA A 20 12.70 1.49 -11.03
C ALA A 20 11.18 1.23 -10.88
N GLY A 21 10.57 1.75 -9.81
CA GLY A 21 9.15 1.58 -9.51
C GLY A 21 8.75 0.21 -8.95
N THR A 22 9.71 -0.70 -8.72
CA THR A 22 9.45 -2.02 -8.12
C THR A 22 9.89 -2.03 -6.65
N PRO A 23 9.03 -2.43 -5.70
CA PRO A 23 9.41 -2.52 -4.30
C PRO A 23 10.48 -3.57 -4.07
N LEU A 24 11.44 -3.27 -3.20
CA LEU A 24 12.46 -4.20 -2.74
C LEU A 24 11.95 -5.03 -1.55
N ASP A 25 12.51 -6.23 -1.37
CA ASP A 25 12.24 -7.05 -0.20
C ASP A 25 12.78 -6.39 1.07
N ASP A 26 12.03 -6.47 2.17
CA ASP A 26 12.39 -5.84 3.45
C ASP A 26 13.69 -6.43 4.04
N ASP A 27 13.99 -7.69 3.72
CA ASP A 27 15.20 -8.41 4.14
C ASP A 27 16.37 -8.25 3.16
N ALA A 28 16.19 -7.54 2.03
CA ALA A 28 17.24 -7.37 1.04
C ALA A 28 18.36 -6.46 1.57
N VAL A 29 19.60 -6.97 1.53
CA VAL A 29 20.79 -6.19 1.86
C VAL A 29 21.32 -5.54 0.58
N LEU A 30 21.19 -4.23 0.44
CA LEU A 30 21.54 -3.49 -0.80
C LEU A 30 22.96 -3.79 -1.31
N GLY A 31 23.94 -3.96 -0.42
CA GLY A 31 25.33 -4.27 -0.80
C GLY A 31 25.57 -5.73 -1.24
N GLN A 32 24.57 -6.60 -1.09
CA GLN A 32 24.59 -8.00 -1.53
C GLN A 32 23.57 -8.26 -2.66
N SER A 33 22.65 -7.31 -2.89
CA SER A 33 21.71 -7.35 -4.01
C SER A 33 22.44 -7.06 -5.33
N PRO A 34 21.94 -7.61 -6.47
CA PRO A 34 22.50 -7.35 -7.79
C PRO A 34 22.11 -5.96 -8.34
N LEU A 35 22.17 -4.93 -7.49
CA LEU A 35 21.90 -3.55 -7.88
C LEU A 35 23.19 -2.91 -8.41
N PRO A 36 23.15 -2.22 -9.56
CA PRO A 36 24.30 -1.45 -10.03
C PRO A 36 24.77 -0.42 -9.02
N GLU A 37 26.06 -0.10 -9.02
CA GLU A 37 26.58 1.03 -8.26
C GLU A 37 25.87 2.33 -8.69
N PHE A 38 25.67 3.23 -7.73
CA PHE A 38 24.97 4.50 -7.92
C PHE A 38 23.50 4.39 -8.37
N THR A 39 22.88 3.22 -8.19
CA THR A 39 21.43 3.07 -8.38
C THR A 39 20.67 4.06 -7.50
N THR A 40 19.77 4.81 -8.11
CA THR A 40 18.84 5.68 -7.38
C THR A 40 17.66 4.84 -6.88
N LEU A 41 17.35 4.97 -5.60
CA LEU A 41 16.20 4.33 -4.96
C LEU A 41 15.17 5.38 -4.59
N ASP A 42 13.89 5.06 -4.80
CA ASP A 42 12.78 5.88 -4.37
C ASP A 42 12.30 5.41 -3.00
N LEU A 43 12.03 6.36 -2.09
CA LEU A 43 11.37 6.08 -0.83
C LEU A 43 9.90 6.49 -0.95
N SER A 44 8.99 5.52 -0.80
CA SER A 44 7.55 5.76 -0.70
C SER A 44 7.04 5.38 0.70
N THR A 45 5.86 5.89 1.03
CA THR A 45 5.18 5.54 2.28
C THR A 45 4.01 4.59 2.02
N ARG A 46 3.77 3.66 2.95
CA ARG A 46 2.56 2.82 2.92
C ARG A 46 1.35 3.69 3.24
N LEU A 47 0.27 3.52 2.47
CA LEU A 47 -0.99 4.19 2.75
C LEU A 47 -1.79 3.36 3.74
N LEU A 48 -2.23 3.99 4.84
CA LEU A 48 -3.27 3.42 5.69
C LEU A 48 -4.58 3.37 4.89
N GLY A 49 -5.29 2.25 4.95
CA GLY A 49 -6.63 2.13 4.37
C GLY A 49 -7.56 3.21 4.92
N GLY A 50 -8.28 3.90 4.05
CA GLY A 50 -9.14 5.04 4.39
C GLY A 50 -10.55 4.92 3.81
N LYS A 51 -11.46 5.78 4.29
CA LYS A 51 -12.81 5.89 3.70
C LYS A 51 -12.71 6.35 2.25
N VAL A 52 -13.03 5.46 1.32
CA VAL A 52 -13.17 5.80 -0.09
C VAL A 52 -14.55 6.42 -0.30
N HIS A 53 -14.59 7.62 -0.88
CA HIS A 53 -15.85 8.22 -1.31
C HIS A 53 -16.48 7.32 -2.39
N GLY A 54 -17.72 6.87 -2.16
CA GLY A 54 -18.38 5.90 -3.04
C GLY A 54 -18.14 4.43 -2.70
N SER A 55 -17.70 4.09 -1.49
CA SER A 55 -17.56 2.68 -1.07
C SER A 55 -18.86 1.88 -1.30
N LEU A 56 -18.75 0.70 -1.90
CA LEU A 56 -19.87 -0.21 -2.17
C LEU A 56 -20.37 -0.96 -0.92
N ALA A 57 -19.98 -0.51 0.29
CA ALA A 57 -20.34 -1.15 1.55
C ALA A 57 -21.86 -1.27 1.80
N ARG A 58 -22.67 -0.52 1.06
CA ARG A 58 -24.14 -0.56 1.10
C ARG A 58 -24.79 -1.10 -0.17
N ALA A 59 -24.01 -1.55 -1.16
CA ALA A 59 -24.54 -2.08 -2.41
C ALA A 59 -25.44 -3.29 -2.11
N GLY A 60 -26.64 -3.32 -2.72
CA GLY A 60 -27.60 -4.42 -2.53
C GLY A 60 -28.39 -4.41 -1.21
N LYS A 61 -28.13 -3.47 -0.28
CA LYS A 61 -28.87 -3.40 1.01
C LYS A 61 -30.38 -3.37 0.81
N VAL A 62 -30.87 -2.56 -0.12
CA VAL A 62 -32.30 -2.38 -0.36
C VAL A 62 -32.93 -3.67 -0.91
N ARG A 63 -32.24 -4.39 -1.80
CA ARG A 63 -32.74 -5.67 -2.36
C ARG A 63 -32.98 -6.74 -1.29
N GLY A 64 -32.12 -6.80 -0.27
CA GLY A 64 -32.29 -7.72 0.85
C GLY A 64 -33.34 -7.26 1.88
N GLN A 65 -33.69 -5.97 1.87
CA GLN A 65 -34.71 -5.40 2.76
C GLN A 65 -36.11 -5.45 2.17
N THR A 66 -36.24 -5.43 0.84
CA THR A 66 -37.54 -5.47 0.17
C THR A 66 -38.13 -6.89 0.27
N PRO A 67 -39.33 -7.06 0.86
CA PRO A 67 -40.01 -8.35 0.87
C PRO A 67 -40.30 -8.78 -0.56
N LYS A 68 -40.02 -10.05 -0.89
CA LYS A 68 -40.21 -10.59 -2.24
C LYS A 68 -41.70 -10.86 -2.46
N VAL A 69 -42.32 -10.05 -3.32
CA VAL A 69 -43.73 -10.20 -3.68
C VAL A 69 -43.86 -11.23 -4.79
N SER A 70 -44.81 -12.16 -4.65
CA SER A 70 -45.16 -13.13 -5.68
C SER A 70 -45.90 -12.43 -6.83
N ALA A 71 -45.59 -12.78 -8.08
CA ALA A 71 -46.41 -12.33 -9.20
C ALA A 71 -47.71 -13.15 -9.22
N GLU A 72 -48.85 -12.46 -9.26
CA GLU A 72 -50.18 -13.04 -9.49
C GLU A 72 -50.35 -13.41 -10.98
#